data_AF-A0A1X3D8Y6-F1
#
_entry.id   AF-A0A1X3D8Y6-F1
#
_cell.length_a   1.000
_cell.length_b   1.000
_cell.length_c   1.000
_cell.angle_alpha   90.00
_cell.angle_beta   90.00
_cell.angle_gamma   90.00
#
_symmetry.space_group_name_H-M   'P 1'
#
loop_
_entity.id
_entity.type
_entity.pdbx_description
1 polymer ?
#
loop_
_entity_poly.entity_id
_entity_poly.type
_entity_poly.pdbx_seq_one_letter_code
_entity_poly.pdbx_strand_id
1 'polypeptide(L)'
;MESTLSLQSNLYPKITPAGAYYAVSGDTPSASRTLLYGLLRANPAETISSEKLLAWADTSDIDSALNLLYRLQRLEFLYGDENVGSEDTNLTDEELPELLAKLSNSGKALLADENGLYFANAGFHHEAAEEVGILAGEIAAVVDKHQLLIKNNLHIHHSAWGICDPSGQSELTFFPLYIGMSKLILVIGGLPDLNKEEFVTLVKVLHNRYGRH
;
A
#
# COMPACT_ATOMS: atom_id res chain seq x y z
N MET A 1 3.08 26.16 -24.37
CA MET A 1 1.80 26.57 -23.76
C MET A 1 1.79 25.99 -22.37
N GLU A 2 1.90 26.82 -21.33
CA GLU A 2 1.68 26.34 -19.97
C GLU A 2 0.18 26.04 -19.84
N SER A 3 -0.16 24.76 -19.75
CA SER A 3 -1.50 24.33 -19.41
C SER A 3 -1.78 24.79 -17.98
N THR A 4 -2.69 25.74 -17.79
CA THR A 4 -3.12 26.13 -16.46
C THR A 4 -3.91 24.96 -15.87
N LEU A 5 -3.30 24.24 -14.92
CA LEU A 5 -3.97 23.13 -14.23
C LEU A 5 -5.05 23.69 -13.31
N SER A 6 -6.20 23.02 -13.23
CA SER A 6 -7.32 23.42 -12.38
C SER A 6 -8.02 22.20 -11.81
N LEU A 7 -8.54 22.31 -10.59
CA LEU A 7 -9.31 21.23 -9.95
C LEU A 7 -10.73 21.13 -10.51
N GLN A 8 -11.22 19.88 -10.58
CA GLN A 8 -12.63 19.57 -10.73
C GLN A 8 -13.21 19.28 -9.33
N SER A 9 -13.71 20.32 -8.66
CA SER A 9 -14.13 20.26 -7.25
C SER A 9 -15.37 19.39 -6.96
N ASN A 10 -16.01 18.87 -8.01
CA ASN A 10 -17.14 17.95 -7.91
C ASN A 10 -16.73 16.47 -7.88
N LEU A 11 -15.42 16.16 -7.93
CA LEU A 11 -14.92 14.79 -7.95
C LEU A 11 -14.35 14.35 -6.59
N TYR A 12 -14.50 13.06 -6.32
CA TYR A 12 -13.92 12.35 -5.19
C TYR A 12 -12.57 11.76 -5.61
N PRO A 13 -11.47 12.08 -4.90
CA PRO A 13 -10.18 11.43 -5.16
C PRO A 13 -10.25 9.94 -4.89
N LYS A 14 -9.85 9.12 -5.87
CA LYS A 14 -9.76 7.68 -5.75
C LYS A 14 -8.36 7.20 -6.07
N ILE A 15 -7.75 6.44 -5.16
CA ILE A 15 -6.44 5.81 -5.36
C ILE A 15 -6.61 4.48 -6.07
N THR A 16 -5.73 4.20 -7.03
CA THR A 16 -5.70 2.90 -7.71
C THR A 16 -4.86 1.89 -6.92
N PRO A 17 -5.00 0.59 -7.20
CA PRO A 17 -4.12 -0.42 -6.59
C PRO A 17 -2.63 -0.13 -6.82
N ALA A 18 -2.26 0.38 -8.01
CA ALA A 18 -0.90 0.80 -8.30
C ALA A 18 -0.43 1.98 -7.44
N GLY A 19 -1.30 2.98 -7.25
CA GLY A 19 -1.02 4.12 -6.36
C GLY A 19 -0.89 3.70 -4.90
N ALA A 20 -1.76 2.81 -4.42
CA ALA A 20 -1.68 2.26 -3.08
C ALA A 20 -0.37 1.48 -2.87
N TYR A 21 0.02 0.63 -3.84
CA TYR A 21 1.27 -0.11 -3.78
C TYR A 21 2.48 0.83 -3.75
N TYR A 22 2.52 1.84 -4.62
CA TYR A 22 3.60 2.83 -4.65
C TYR A 22 3.74 3.59 -3.31
N ALA A 23 2.61 3.91 -2.67
CA ALA A 23 2.58 4.62 -1.40
C ALA A 23 3.28 3.83 -0.28
N VAL A 24 3.16 2.50 -0.29
CA VAL A 24 3.64 1.61 0.78
C VAL A 24 4.85 0.76 0.41
N SER A 25 5.35 0.80 -0.83
CA SER A 25 6.44 -0.08 -1.28
C SER A 25 7.84 0.35 -0.85
N GLY A 26 7.98 1.46 -0.12
CA GLY A 26 9.27 1.97 0.34
C GLY A 26 9.16 3.05 1.41
N ASP A 27 10.24 3.20 2.18
CA ASP A 27 10.40 4.17 3.27
C ASP A 27 10.95 5.54 2.82
N THR A 28 11.45 5.63 1.59
CA THR A 28 12.10 6.85 1.11
C THR A 28 11.07 7.97 0.94
N PRO A 29 11.18 9.09 1.69
CA PRO A 29 10.23 10.19 1.60
C PRO A 29 10.19 10.78 0.19
N SER A 30 8.98 11.10 -0.29
CA SER A 30 8.80 11.83 -1.54
C SER A 30 7.47 12.56 -1.53
N ALA A 31 7.39 13.70 -2.22
CA ALA A 31 6.13 14.45 -2.34
C ALA A 31 4.98 13.59 -2.89
N SER A 32 5.28 12.67 -3.82
CA SER A 32 4.31 11.70 -4.34
C SER A 32 3.74 10.80 -3.23
N ARG A 33 4.60 10.26 -2.36
CA ARG A 33 4.15 9.44 -1.22
C ARG A 33 3.41 10.27 -0.19
N THR A 34 3.83 11.51 0.07
CA THR A 34 3.13 12.43 0.96
C THR A 34 1.69 12.65 0.50
N LEU A 35 1.48 13.00 -0.78
CA LEU A 35 0.14 13.20 -1.32
C LEU A 35 -0.70 11.92 -1.29
N LEU A 36 -0.16 10.78 -1.70
CA LEU A 36 -0.88 9.50 -1.66
C LEU A 36 -1.24 9.11 -0.22
N TYR A 37 -0.33 9.33 0.74
CA TYR A 37 -0.56 9.10 2.16
C TYR A 37 -1.70 9.98 2.70
N GLY A 38 -1.69 11.27 2.37
CA GLY A 38 -2.77 12.19 2.76
C GLY A 38 -4.12 11.74 2.21
N LEU A 39 -4.16 11.28 0.96
CA LEU A 39 -5.35 10.74 0.31
C LEU A 39 -5.82 9.40 0.90
N LEU A 40 -4.90 8.49 1.27
CA LEU A 40 -5.25 7.21 1.91
C LEU A 40 -5.89 7.40 3.29
N ARG A 41 -5.61 8.53 3.95
CA ARG A 41 -6.20 8.91 5.25
C ARG A 41 -7.39 9.86 5.12
N ALA A 42 -7.67 10.34 3.91
CA ALA A 42 -8.77 11.25 3.67
C ALA A 42 -10.11 10.54 3.83
N ASN A 43 -11.14 11.30 4.20
CA ASN A 43 -12.50 10.79 4.18
C ASN A 43 -12.92 10.52 2.73
N PRO A 44 -13.30 9.29 2.34
CA PRO A 44 -13.68 8.98 0.96
C PRO A 44 -14.95 9.70 0.50
N ALA A 45 -15.78 10.19 1.43
CA ALA A 45 -17.00 10.94 1.14
C ALA A 45 -16.76 12.44 0.88
N GLU A 46 -15.51 12.87 0.80
CA GLU A 46 -15.14 14.26 0.62
C GLU A 46 -14.64 14.55 -0.79
N THR A 47 -15.21 15.56 -1.44
CA THR A 47 -14.69 16.07 -2.71
C THR A 47 -13.38 16.82 -2.52
N ILE A 48 -12.60 16.89 -3.60
CA ILE A 48 -11.34 17.63 -3.64
C ILE A 48 -11.56 19.14 -3.60
N SER A 49 -10.69 19.83 -2.85
CA SER A 49 -10.58 21.30 -2.85
C SER A 49 -9.11 21.71 -2.81
N SER A 50 -8.81 22.97 -3.13
CA SER A 50 -7.44 23.49 -3.05
C SER A 50 -6.88 23.36 -1.63
N GLU A 51 -7.70 23.69 -0.61
CA GLU A 51 -7.33 23.58 0.80
C GLU A 51 -6.95 22.14 1.18
N LYS A 52 -7.74 21.16 0.75
CA LYS A 52 -7.47 19.74 1.01
C LYS A 52 -6.25 19.24 0.27
N LEU A 53 -6.10 19.62 -1.01
CA LEU A 53 -4.95 19.23 -1.80
C LEU A 53 -3.65 19.74 -1.19
N LEU A 54 -3.61 21.01 -0.75
CA LEU A 54 -2.47 21.59 -0.05
C LEU A 54 -2.17 20.84 1.25
N ALA A 55 -3.21 20.52 2.03
CA ALA A 55 -3.07 19.76 3.27
C ALA A 55 -2.55 18.33 3.04
N TRP A 56 -3.06 17.61 2.04
CA TRP A 56 -2.61 16.25 1.72
C TRP A 56 -1.20 16.22 1.14
N ALA A 57 -0.83 17.23 0.35
CA ALA A 57 0.50 17.33 -0.24
C ALA A 57 1.56 17.91 0.70
N ASP A 58 1.16 18.37 1.90
CA ASP A 58 2.01 19.07 2.87
C ASP A 58 2.80 20.23 2.24
N THR A 59 2.07 21.12 1.57
CA THR A 59 2.66 22.29 0.91
C THR A 59 1.74 23.51 0.98
N SER A 60 2.32 24.70 0.86
CA SER A 60 1.60 25.97 0.76
C SER A 60 1.48 26.49 -0.67
N ASP A 61 2.11 25.83 -1.65
CA ASP A 61 2.10 26.23 -3.05
C ASP A 61 1.11 25.38 -3.88
N ILE A 62 0.04 26.02 -4.34
CA ILE A 62 -1.03 25.36 -5.10
C ILE A 62 -0.55 24.88 -6.47
N ASP A 63 0.35 25.61 -7.13
CA ASP A 63 0.84 25.24 -8.45
C ASP A 63 1.70 23.97 -8.37
N SER A 64 2.57 23.89 -7.35
CA SER A 64 3.32 22.67 -7.05
C SER A 64 2.39 21.48 -6.74
N ALA A 65 1.34 21.69 -5.94
CA ALA A 65 0.40 20.64 -5.57
C ALA A 65 -0.42 20.14 -6.78
N LEU A 66 -0.86 21.04 -7.66
CA LEU A 66 -1.57 20.70 -8.90
C LEU A 66 -0.68 19.94 -9.88
N ASN A 67 0.56 20.38 -10.07
CA ASN A 67 1.53 19.68 -10.91
C ASN A 67 1.82 18.26 -10.38
N LEU A 68 1.93 18.12 -9.06
CA LEU A 68 2.10 16.82 -8.42
C LEU A 68 0.88 15.93 -8.65
N LEU A 69 -0.34 16.43 -8.40
CA LEU A 69 -1.59 15.69 -8.62
C LEU A 69 -1.69 15.22 -10.07
N TYR A 70 -1.47 16.13 -11.03
CA TYR A 70 -1.50 15.82 -12.46
C TYR A 70 -0.47 14.75 -12.83
N ARG A 71 0.75 14.81 -12.27
CA ARG A 71 1.76 13.77 -12.49
C ARG A 71 1.31 12.40 -11.97
N LEU A 72 0.68 12.34 -10.79
CA LEU A 72 0.17 11.08 -10.25
C LEU A 72 -1.00 10.52 -11.07
N GLN A 73 -1.86 11.38 -11.60
CA GLN A 73 -2.91 10.98 -12.55
C GLN A 73 -2.32 10.42 -13.84
N ARG A 74 -1.26 11.05 -14.37
CA ARG A 74 -0.52 10.59 -15.55
C ARG A 74 0.18 9.24 -15.34
N LEU A 75 0.50 8.90 -14.08
CA LEU A 75 1.04 7.60 -13.68
C LEU A 75 -0.06 6.59 -13.33
N GLU A 76 -1.33 6.96 -13.48
CA GLU A 76 -2.47 6.10 -13.17
C GLU A 76 -2.54 5.68 -11.69
N PHE A 77 -1.96 6.48 -10.79
CA PHE A 77 -1.97 6.19 -9.35
C PHE A 77 -3.24 6.67 -8.65
N LEU A 78 -3.94 7.63 -9.24
CA LEU A 78 -5.20 8.14 -8.73
C LEU A 78 -6.01 8.79 -9.85
N TYR A 79 -7.32 8.85 -9.64
CA TYR A 79 -8.28 9.51 -10.51
C TYR A 79 -9.31 10.28 -9.70
N GLY A 80 -10.12 11.10 -10.37
CA GLY A 80 -11.36 11.63 -9.80
C GLY A 80 -12.54 10.77 -10.21
N ASP A 81 -13.41 10.44 -9.26
CA ASP A 81 -14.67 9.73 -9.50
C ASP A 81 -15.86 10.66 -9.20
N GLU A 82 -16.96 10.48 -9.91
CA GLU A 82 -18.21 11.21 -9.65
C GLU A 82 -18.96 10.62 -8.44
N ASN A 83 -18.66 9.37 -8.09
CA ASN A 83 -19.29 8.65 -7.00
C ASN A 83 -18.37 8.58 -5.77
N VAL A 84 -19.00 8.61 -4.60
CA VAL A 84 -18.30 8.31 -3.34
C VAL A 84 -17.81 6.87 -3.36
N GLY A 85 -16.54 6.66 -3.00
CA GLY A 85 -15.98 5.32 -2.86
C GLY A 85 -16.70 4.50 -1.78
N SER A 86 -16.89 3.21 -2.01
CA SER A 86 -17.57 2.28 -1.10
C SER A 86 -16.63 1.61 -0.09
N GLU A 87 -15.43 2.14 0.11
CA GLU A 87 -14.41 1.50 0.94
C GLU A 87 -14.70 1.74 2.42
N ASP A 88 -15.04 0.68 3.15
CA ASP A 88 -15.13 0.73 4.60
C ASP A 88 -13.73 0.66 5.21
N THR A 89 -13.30 1.78 5.80
CA THR A 89 -11.99 1.88 6.43
C THR A 89 -11.96 1.40 7.88
N ASN A 90 -13.11 0.97 8.42
CA ASN A 90 -13.29 0.52 9.80
C ASN A 90 -13.53 -1.00 9.88
N LEU A 91 -12.71 -1.78 9.17
CA LEU A 91 -12.74 -3.24 9.31
C LEU A 91 -12.37 -3.66 10.73
N THR A 92 -13.17 -4.56 11.28
CA THR A 92 -12.89 -5.26 12.55
C THR A 92 -11.74 -6.25 12.39
N ASP A 93 -11.20 -6.74 13.52
CA ASP A 93 -10.17 -7.79 13.50
C ASP A 93 -10.70 -9.12 12.94
N GLU A 94 -12.01 -9.33 12.97
CA GLU A 94 -12.68 -10.52 12.41
C GLU A 94 -12.83 -10.43 10.88
N GLU A 95 -12.98 -9.22 10.32
CA GLU A 95 -13.13 -8.99 8.88
C GLU A 95 -11.79 -8.90 8.13
N LEU A 96 -10.70 -8.56 8.82
CA LEU A 96 -9.38 -8.44 8.22
C LEU A 96 -8.89 -9.76 7.58
N PRO A 97 -9.03 -10.94 8.20
CA PRO A 97 -8.79 -12.22 7.54
C PRO A 97 -9.55 -12.42 6.23
N GLU A 98 -10.82 -12.02 6.15
CA GLU A 98 -11.61 -12.17 4.92
C GLU A 98 -11.08 -11.28 3.80
N LEU A 99 -10.63 -10.06 4.13
CA LEU A 99 -9.96 -9.18 3.18
C LEU A 99 -8.64 -9.78 2.70
N LEU A 100 -7.81 -10.31 3.62
CA LEU A 100 -6.53 -10.93 3.30
C LEU A 100 -6.71 -12.14 2.38
N ALA A 101 -7.71 -12.99 2.63
CA ALA A 101 -8.02 -14.15 1.80
C ALA A 101 -8.21 -13.76 0.33
N LYS A 102 -8.87 -12.62 0.08
CA LYS A 102 -9.10 -12.13 -1.28
C LYS A 102 -7.80 -11.85 -1.99
N LEU A 103 -6.74 -11.35 -1.35
CA LEU A 103 -5.47 -10.97 -1.99
C LEU A 103 -4.64 -12.16 -2.51
N SER A 104 -5.08 -13.38 -2.27
CA SER A 104 -4.42 -14.62 -2.68
C SER A 104 -5.33 -15.44 -3.60
N ASN A 105 -4.78 -15.99 -4.68
CA ASN A 105 -5.52 -16.97 -5.48
C ASN A 105 -5.87 -18.26 -4.71
N SER A 106 -5.16 -18.54 -3.63
CA SER A 106 -5.33 -19.74 -2.80
C SER A 106 -6.08 -19.46 -1.48
N GLY A 107 -6.48 -18.20 -1.24
CA GLY A 107 -7.09 -17.77 0.01
C GLY A 107 -6.12 -17.69 1.19
N LYS A 108 -4.80 -17.84 0.94
CA LYS A 108 -3.77 -17.85 1.98
C LYS A 108 -3.04 -16.53 2.04
N ALA A 109 -3.18 -15.81 3.15
CA ALA A 109 -2.47 -14.57 3.38
C ALA A 109 -2.33 -14.29 4.88
N LEU A 110 -1.28 -13.59 5.25
CA LEU A 110 -0.95 -13.27 6.63
C LEU A 110 -0.34 -11.88 6.71
N LEU A 111 -0.63 -11.15 7.79
CA LEU A 111 -0.04 -9.85 8.06
C LEU A 111 0.75 -9.91 9.36
N ALA A 112 2.04 -9.58 9.30
CA ALA A 112 2.96 -9.57 10.44
C ALA A 112 3.73 -8.25 10.57
N ASP A 113 4.32 -8.02 11.74
CA ASP A 113 5.35 -7.00 11.91
C ASP A 113 6.76 -7.52 11.58
N GLU A 114 7.74 -6.62 11.66
CA GLU A 114 9.15 -6.93 11.42
C GLU A 114 9.79 -7.89 12.44
N ASN A 115 9.14 -8.14 13.59
CA ASN A 115 9.59 -9.12 14.59
C ASN A 115 8.95 -10.50 14.38
N GLY A 116 8.06 -10.62 13.39
CA GLY A 116 7.37 -11.85 13.03
C GLY A 116 6.10 -12.14 13.83
N LEU A 117 5.60 -11.17 14.61
CA LEU A 117 4.29 -11.28 15.24
C LEU A 117 3.20 -11.05 14.19
N TYR A 118 2.35 -12.05 13.95
CA TYR A 118 1.22 -11.90 13.03
C TYR A 118 -0.04 -11.39 13.73
N PHE A 119 -0.77 -10.49 13.08
CA PHE A 119 -2.00 -9.87 13.60
C PHE A 119 -3.26 -10.39 12.95
N ALA A 120 -3.16 -10.86 11.71
CA ALA A 120 -4.26 -11.44 10.96
C ALA A 120 -3.75 -12.54 10.04
N ASN A 121 -4.55 -13.59 9.89
CA ASN A 121 -4.22 -14.78 9.13
C ASN A 121 -5.48 -15.30 8.41
N ALA A 122 -5.31 -15.64 7.14
CA ALA A 122 -6.30 -16.29 6.30
C ALA A 122 -5.68 -17.54 5.68
N GLY A 123 -6.39 -18.67 5.74
CA GLY A 123 -6.05 -19.90 4.99
C GLY A 123 -4.83 -20.69 5.48
N PHE A 124 -3.95 -20.15 6.34
CA PHE A 124 -2.92 -20.94 7.02
C PHE A 124 -3.47 -21.56 8.31
N HIS A 125 -3.03 -22.79 8.62
CA HIS A 125 -3.24 -23.37 9.94
C HIS A 125 -2.46 -22.56 11.00
N HIS A 126 -2.96 -22.54 12.24
CA HIS A 126 -2.42 -21.70 13.31
C HIS A 126 -0.91 -21.90 13.53
N GLU A 127 -0.46 -23.15 13.63
CA GLU A 127 0.98 -23.49 13.79
C GLU A 127 1.81 -22.99 12.60
N ALA A 128 1.30 -23.14 11.38
CA ALA A 128 1.98 -22.66 10.19
C ALA A 128 2.00 -21.12 10.10
N ALA A 129 0.95 -20.45 10.56
CA ALA A 129 0.86 -18.98 10.57
C ALA A 129 1.92 -18.37 11.49
N GLU A 130 2.17 -18.97 12.65
CA GLU A 130 3.21 -18.52 13.58
C GLU A 130 4.60 -18.60 12.96
N GLU A 131 4.95 -19.74 12.38
CA GLU A 131 6.23 -19.94 11.68
C GLU A 131 6.38 -19.04 10.45
N VAL A 132 5.29 -18.83 9.70
CA VAL A 132 5.28 -17.90 8.55
C VAL A 132 5.48 -16.45 9.00
N GLY A 133 4.92 -16.06 10.15
CA GLY A 133 5.17 -14.75 10.77
C GLY A 133 6.65 -14.57 11.10
N ILE A 134 7.25 -15.53 11.82
CA ILE A 134 8.69 -15.51 12.15
C ILE A 134 9.54 -15.39 10.89
N LEU A 135 9.27 -16.22 9.88
CA LEU A 135 9.96 -16.19 8.59
C LEU A 135 9.82 -14.82 7.91
N ALA A 136 8.65 -14.17 7.99
CA ALA A 136 8.45 -12.83 7.44
C ALA A 136 9.36 -11.78 8.07
N GLY A 137 9.54 -11.82 9.39
CA GLY A 137 10.49 -10.96 10.12
C GLY A 137 11.94 -11.22 9.73
N GLU A 138 12.33 -12.50 9.62
CA GLU A 138 13.68 -12.88 9.18
C GLU A 138 13.99 -12.40 7.76
N ILE A 139 13.05 -12.60 6.81
CA ILE A 139 13.18 -12.10 5.44
C ILE A 139 13.30 -10.58 5.46
N ALA A 140 12.45 -9.87 6.21
CA ALA A 140 12.52 -8.41 6.33
C ALA A 140 13.91 -7.93 6.78
N ALA A 141 14.54 -8.61 7.74
CA ALA A 141 15.89 -8.30 8.20
C ALA A 141 16.95 -8.59 7.13
N VAL A 142 16.81 -9.67 6.35
CA VAL A 142 17.69 -9.97 5.20
C VAL A 142 17.56 -8.87 4.13
N VAL A 143 16.35 -8.43 3.82
CA VAL A 143 16.10 -7.35 2.85
C VAL A 143 16.84 -6.08 3.28
N ASP A 144 16.68 -5.66 4.53
CA ASP A 144 17.28 -4.42 5.03
C ASP A 144 18.80 -4.50 5.01
N LYS A 145 19.37 -5.63 5.43
CA LYS A 145 20.82 -5.86 5.42
C LYS A 145 21.42 -5.77 4.02
N HIS A 146 20.70 -6.18 2.99
CA HIS A 146 21.19 -6.25 1.61
C HIS A 146 20.62 -5.17 0.69
N GLN A 147 19.87 -4.19 1.23
CA GLN A 147 19.13 -3.21 0.45
C GLN A 147 20.03 -2.39 -0.50
N LEU A 148 21.24 -2.01 -0.07
CA LEU A 148 22.19 -1.26 -0.89
C LEU A 148 22.65 -2.07 -2.12
N LEU A 149 22.99 -3.35 -1.94
CA LEU A 149 23.38 -4.23 -3.04
C LEU A 149 22.25 -4.33 -4.07
N ILE A 150 21.03 -4.58 -3.58
CA ILE A 150 19.86 -4.82 -4.42
C ILE A 150 19.49 -3.57 -5.23
N LYS A 151 19.39 -2.42 -4.56
CA LYS A 151 18.97 -1.17 -5.21
C LYS A 151 20.06 -0.55 -6.08
N ASN A 152 21.31 -0.52 -5.60
CA ASN A 152 22.36 0.28 -6.25
C ASN A 152 23.21 -0.52 -7.23
N ASN A 153 23.41 -1.82 -6.99
CA ASN A 153 24.29 -2.63 -7.82
C ASN A 153 23.50 -3.52 -8.78
N LEU A 154 22.36 -4.06 -8.33
CA LEU A 154 21.50 -4.92 -9.16
C LEU A 154 20.36 -4.14 -9.84
N HIS A 155 20.14 -2.88 -9.47
CA HIS A 155 19.06 -2.04 -9.99
C HIS A 155 17.66 -2.66 -9.83
N ILE A 156 17.46 -3.44 -8.76
CA ILE A 156 16.18 -4.05 -8.42
C ILE A 156 15.46 -3.10 -7.45
N HIS A 157 14.36 -2.53 -7.91
CA HIS A 157 13.58 -1.54 -7.15
C HIS A 157 12.30 -2.12 -6.53
N HIS A 158 12.00 -3.40 -6.81
CA HIS A 158 10.89 -4.11 -6.19
C HIS A 158 11.24 -4.50 -4.75
N SER A 159 10.27 -4.41 -3.84
CA SER A 159 10.44 -4.75 -2.42
C SER A 159 9.99 -6.16 -2.07
N ALA A 160 9.27 -6.84 -2.96
CA ALA A 160 8.72 -8.17 -2.72
C ALA A 160 9.79 -9.27 -2.83
N TRP A 161 9.73 -10.25 -1.94
CA TRP A 161 10.58 -11.45 -1.93
C TRP A 161 9.71 -12.69 -1.93
N GLY A 162 10.13 -13.77 -2.58
CA GLY A 162 9.28 -14.96 -2.62
C GLY A 162 10.02 -16.27 -2.86
N ILE A 163 9.33 -17.33 -2.47
CA ILE A 163 9.63 -18.72 -2.83
C ILE A 163 8.85 -19.01 -4.11
N CYS A 164 9.53 -19.58 -5.09
CA CYS A 164 8.95 -19.92 -6.39
C CYS A 164 9.15 -21.39 -6.71
N ASP A 165 8.19 -21.95 -7.43
CA ASP A 165 8.33 -23.26 -8.05
C ASP A 165 9.40 -23.25 -9.17
N PRO A 166 9.79 -24.41 -9.72
CA PRO A 166 10.77 -24.46 -10.82
C PRO A 166 10.34 -23.75 -12.11
N SER A 167 9.06 -23.41 -12.28
CA SER A 167 8.55 -22.64 -13.41
C SER A 167 8.60 -21.12 -13.16
N GLY A 168 8.99 -20.69 -11.95
CA GLY A 168 9.08 -19.31 -11.53
C GLY A 168 7.78 -18.74 -10.98
N GLN A 169 6.74 -19.55 -10.77
CA GLN A 169 5.49 -19.10 -10.17
C GLN A 169 5.66 -19.02 -8.65
N SER A 170 5.10 -17.97 -8.03
CA SER A 170 5.22 -17.83 -6.58
C SER A 170 4.36 -18.83 -5.84
N GLU A 171 4.97 -19.47 -4.83
CA GLU A 171 4.29 -20.29 -3.83
C GLU A 171 4.08 -19.54 -2.51
N LEU A 172 4.97 -18.60 -2.18
CA LEU A 172 4.88 -17.73 -1.02
C LEU A 172 5.63 -16.42 -1.30
N THR A 173 4.98 -15.27 -1.16
CA THR A 173 5.59 -13.94 -1.34
C THR A 173 5.44 -13.09 -0.09
N PHE A 174 6.49 -12.36 0.27
CA PHE A 174 6.61 -11.41 1.36
C PHE A 174 6.67 -10.00 0.77
N PHE A 175 5.70 -9.15 1.11
CA PHE A 175 5.59 -7.76 0.69
C PHE A 175 5.83 -6.84 1.89
N PRO A 176 7.01 -6.21 2.00
CA PRO A 176 7.22 -5.14 2.96
C PRO A 176 6.29 -3.96 2.62
N LEU A 177 5.46 -3.57 3.59
CA LEU A 177 4.55 -2.44 3.54
C LEU A 177 4.99 -1.40 4.57
N TYR A 178 5.37 -0.22 4.10
CA TYR A 178 5.80 0.90 4.93
C TYR A 178 4.61 1.80 5.23
N ILE A 179 4.14 1.77 6.49
CA ILE A 179 2.94 2.47 6.96
C ILE A 179 3.36 3.47 8.05
N GLY A 180 3.60 4.72 7.66
CA GLY A 180 4.15 5.72 8.57
C GLY A 180 5.56 5.30 9.04
N MET A 181 5.73 5.12 10.36
CA MET A 181 6.99 4.62 10.93
C MET A 181 7.02 3.10 11.10
N SER A 182 5.90 2.41 10.86
CA SER A 182 5.80 0.96 11.01
C SER A 182 6.10 0.24 9.72
N LYS A 183 6.90 -0.83 9.80
CA LYS A 183 7.11 -1.80 8.73
C LYS A 183 6.27 -3.04 9.02
N LEU A 184 5.30 -3.29 8.17
CA LEU A 184 4.49 -4.51 8.18
C LEU A 184 4.89 -5.39 7.01
N ILE A 185 4.63 -6.69 7.11
CA ILE A 185 4.89 -7.65 6.05
C ILE A 185 3.59 -8.36 5.73
N LEU A 186 3.10 -8.14 4.51
CA LEU A 186 2.01 -8.91 3.93
C LEU A 186 2.62 -10.16 3.28
N VAL A 187 2.28 -11.32 3.82
CA VAL A 187 2.64 -12.62 3.27
C VAL A 187 1.47 -13.16 2.47
N ILE A 188 1.71 -13.61 1.24
CA ILE A 188 0.70 -14.22 0.37
C ILE A 188 1.16 -15.60 -0.07
N GLY A 189 0.36 -16.63 0.20
CA GLY A 189 0.55 -17.97 -0.35
C GLY A 189 -0.06 -18.08 -1.75
N GLY A 190 0.64 -18.74 -2.67
CA GLY A 190 0.27 -18.83 -4.07
C GLY A 190 0.49 -17.51 -4.82
N LEU A 191 -0.33 -17.27 -5.86
CA LEU A 191 -0.22 -16.08 -6.71
C LEU A 191 -0.85 -14.86 -6.02
N PRO A 192 -0.08 -13.77 -5.84
CA PRO A 192 -0.62 -12.50 -5.35
C PRO A 192 -1.58 -11.85 -6.33
N ASP A 193 -2.70 -11.34 -5.82
CA ASP A 193 -3.65 -10.52 -6.56
C ASP A 193 -3.80 -9.16 -5.87
N LEU A 194 -2.80 -8.29 -6.07
CA LEU A 194 -2.75 -6.96 -5.48
C LEU A 194 -3.38 -5.88 -6.36
N ASN A 195 -3.75 -6.20 -7.61
CA ASN A 195 -4.29 -5.23 -8.57
C ASN A 195 -5.82 -5.10 -8.43
N LYS A 196 -6.30 -4.81 -7.21
CA LYS A 196 -7.73 -4.68 -6.91
C LYS A 196 -8.01 -3.79 -5.70
N GLU A 197 -9.27 -3.40 -5.57
CA GLU A 197 -9.77 -2.47 -4.54
C GLU A 197 -9.58 -3.02 -3.12
N GLU A 198 -9.57 -4.34 -2.93
CA GLU A 198 -9.28 -4.96 -1.64
C GLU A 198 -7.88 -4.61 -1.12
N PHE A 199 -6.90 -4.48 -2.00
CA PHE A 199 -5.57 -4.07 -1.60
C PHE A 199 -5.53 -2.58 -1.20
N VAL A 200 -6.27 -1.72 -1.91
CA VAL A 200 -6.44 -0.31 -1.54
C VAL A 200 -7.10 -0.21 -0.16
N THR A 201 -8.15 -0.99 0.07
CA THR A 201 -8.85 -1.08 1.35
C THR A 201 -7.92 -1.52 2.47
N LEU A 202 -7.10 -2.55 2.26
CA LEU A 202 -6.10 -3.01 3.23
C LEU A 202 -5.17 -1.86 3.60
N VAL A 203 -4.59 -1.18 2.61
CA VAL A 203 -3.65 -0.08 2.84
C VAL A 203 -4.30 1.06 3.64
N LYS A 204 -5.56 1.42 3.36
CA LYS A 204 -6.29 2.43 4.16
C LYS A 204 -6.50 1.98 5.60
N VAL A 205 -6.91 0.73 5.82
CA VAL A 205 -7.07 0.15 7.17
C VAL A 205 -5.75 0.22 7.94
N LEU A 206 -4.63 -0.15 7.30
CA LEU A 206 -3.31 -0.08 7.91
C LEU A 206 -2.91 1.35 8.25
N HIS A 207 -3.15 2.32 7.37
CA HIS A 207 -2.88 3.73 7.67
C HIS A 207 -3.72 4.28 8.83
N ASN A 208 -4.97 3.84 8.97
CA ASN A 208 -5.79 4.24 10.11
C ASN A 208 -5.33 3.63 11.44
N ARG A 209 -4.87 2.37 11.41
CA ARG A 209 -4.41 1.64 12.60
C ARG A 209 -2.99 2.01 13.03
N TYR A 210 -2.06 2.11 12.08
CA TYR A 210 -0.61 2.23 12.32
C TYR A 210 -0.01 3.52 11.79
N GLY A 211 -0.72 4.30 10.96
CA GLY A 211 -0.23 5.57 10.40
C GLY A 211 -0.26 6.74 11.39
N ARG A 212 -0.10 6.49 12.69
CA ARG A 212 0.08 7.55 13.68
C ARG A 212 1.58 7.83 13.87
N HIS A 213 1.89 9.12 14.03
CA HIS A 213 3.21 9.63 14.36
C HIS A 213 3.65 9.23 15.76
#